data_AF-A0A9P6Y910-F1
#
_entry.id   AF-A0A9P6Y910-F1
#
_cell.length_a   1.000
_cell.length_b   1.000
_cell.length_c   1.000
_cell.angle_alpha   90.00
_cell.angle_beta   90.00
_cell.angle_gamma   90.00
#
_symmetry.space_group_name_H-M   'P 1'
#
loop_
_entity.id
_entity.type
_entity.pdbx_description
1 polymer ?
#
loop_
_entity_poly.entity_id
_entity_poly.type
_entity_poly.pdbx_seq_one_letter_code
_entity_poly.pdbx_strand_id
1 'polypeptide(L)'
;MFTMNVLSSIGVNPSGFSKLLCSRFYAQIVRPQMEYGIAINCFNHTQLKSLEEAQDKCICKIYGASRKTSTKVMLHLAKLPTMRERVAILQAQFLFRSLSLPEDTLLYRLIPHIQYTRGHQWYKLSKTALWKLMPPTIADLDTRGFRAIKKKFLHSNLEKQIQGKNSKLLSSCRPTITLDPILWLPMTHEERSRCIR
;
A
#
# COMPACT_ATOMS: atom_id res chain seq x y z
N MET A 1 17.26 6.22 -4.00
CA MET A 1 17.42 7.04 -2.76
C MET A 1 17.73 8.51 -3.05
N PHE A 2 18.18 8.88 -4.26
CA PHE A 2 18.43 10.26 -4.67
C PHE A 2 17.25 11.20 -4.39
N THR A 3 16.03 10.84 -4.83
CA THR A 3 14.80 11.61 -4.56
C THR A 3 14.60 11.91 -3.08
N MET A 4 14.85 10.94 -2.21
CA MET A 4 14.73 11.12 -0.75
C MET A 4 15.80 12.07 -0.20
N ASN A 5 16.99 12.14 -0.81
CA ASN A 5 18.03 13.09 -0.42
C ASN A 5 17.65 14.53 -0.81
N VAL A 6 17.09 14.72 -2.01
CA VAL A 6 16.55 16.01 -2.45
C VAL A 6 15.38 16.45 -1.56
N LEU A 7 14.46 15.54 -1.24
CA LEU A 7 13.36 15.85 -0.32
C LEU A 7 13.88 16.21 1.08
N SER A 8 14.94 15.56 1.54
CA SER A 8 15.56 15.86 2.82
C SER A 8 16.19 17.25 2.88
N SER A 9 16.71 17.79 1.78
CA SER A 9 17.28 19.14 1.75
C SER A 9 16.20 20.24 1.77
N ILE A 10 14.98 19.94 1.32
CA ILE A 10 13.85 20.90 1.35
C ILE A 10 13.00 20.80 2.63
N GLY A 11 13.43 20.00 3.62
CA GLY A 11 12.75 19.89 4.92
C GLY A 11 12.01 18.56 5.18
N VAL A 12 12.06 17.57 4.28
CA VAL A 12 11.54 16.21 4.54
C VAL A 12 12.56 15.40 5.37
N ASN A 13 12.77 15.85 6.59
CA ASN A 13 13.79 15.34 7.50
C ASN A 13 13.30 15.49 8.96
N PRO A 14 14.11 15.12 9.96
CA PRO A 14 13.61 15.10 11.32
C PRO A 14 13.28 16.46 11.93
N SER A 15 13.99 17.50 11.51
CA SER A 15 13.92 18.87 12.03
C SER A 15 13.14 19.84 11.14
N GLY A 16 12.69 19.41 9.96
CA GLY A 16 11.91 20.22 9.03
C GLY A 16 10.41 20.08 9.23
N PHE A 17 9.69 19.64 8.20
CA PHE A 17 8.23 19.51 8.22
C PHE A 17 7.73 18.51 9.27
N SER A 18 6.44 18.59 9.58
CA SER A 18 5.79 17.61 10.46
C SER A 18 5.93 16.19 9.93
N LYS A 19 6.05 15.20 10.83
CA LYS A 19 6.25 13.78 10.45
C LYS A 19 5.16 13.26 9.53
N LEU A 20 3.92 13.70 9.75
CA LEU A 20 2.77 13.33 8.91
C LEU A 20 2.94 13.88 7.50
N LEU A 21 3.32 15.15 7.35
CA LEU A 21 3.54 15.77 6.04
C LEU A 21 4.73 15.10 5.32
N CYS A 22 5.84 14.87 6.02
CA CYS A 22 6.99 14.14 5.48
C CYS A 22 6.61 12.74 4.97
N SER A 23 5.79 12.01 5.75
CA SER A 23 5.32 10.67 5.39
C SER A 23 4.41 10.68 4.15
N ARG A 24 3.65 11.76 3.94
CA ARG A 24 2.85 11.97 2.74
C ARG A 24 3.70 12.28 1.51
N PHE A 25 4.71 13.13 1.65
CA PHE A 25 5.69 13.36 0.57
C PHE A 25 6.36 12.06 0.15
N TYR A 26 6.77 11.22 1.10
CA TYR A 26 7.25 9.87 0.79
C TYR A 26 6.21 9.06 0.01
N ALA A 27 4.97 9.00 0.49
CA ALA A 27 3.92 8.19 -0.11
C ALA A 27 3.50 8.65 -1.52
N GLN A 28 3.65 9.94 -1.83
CA GLN A 28 3.25 10.57 -3.09
C GLN A 28 4.37 10.70 -4.11
N ILE A 29 5.63 10.82 -3.68
CA ILE A 29 6.76 11.11 -4.59
C ILE A 29 7.74 9.94 -4.63
N VAL A 30 8.19 9.46 -3.47
CA VAL A 30 9.26 8.44 -3.39
C VAL A 30 8.70 7.04 -3.62
N ARG A 31 7.60 6.71 -2.94
CA ARG A 31 7.00 5.37 -2.99
C ARG A 31 6.55 4.95 -4.40
N PRO A 32 5.93 5.82 -5.23
CA PRO A 32 5.58 5.45 -6.60
C PRO A 32 6.77 4.99 -7.46
N GLN A 33 7.97 5.53 -7.22
CA GLN A 33 9.19 5.10 -7.92
C GLN A 33 9.55 3.65 -7.58
N MET A 34 9.27 3.20 -6.35
CA MET A 34 9.45 1.82 -5.93
C MET A 34 8.32 0.91 -6.41
N GLU A 35 7.12 1.47 -6.57
CA GLU A 35 5.91 0.74 -6.96
C GLU A 35 5.78 0.52 -8.47
N TYR A 36 6.60 1.20 -9.27
CA TYR A 36 6.60 1.05 -10.71
C TYR A 36 6.78 -0.42 -11.11
N GLY A 37 5.82 -0.95 -11.85
CA GLY A 37 5.83 -2.35 -12.30
C GLY A 37 5.51 -3.40 -11.23
N ILE A 38 5.28 -3.03 -9.95
CA ILE A 38 4.94 -4.02 -8.90
C ILE A 38 3.62 -4.74 -9.21
N ALA A 39 2.65 -4.02 -9.75
CA ALA A 39 1.30 -4.53 -10.01
C ALA A 39 1.28 -5.74 -10.96
N ILE A 40 2.24 -5.84 -11.87
CA ILE A 40 2.29 -6.87 -12.92
C ILE A 40 3.37 -7.93 -12.67
N ASN A 41 4.24 -7.77 -11.68
CA ASN A 41 5.38 -8.66 -11.46
C ASN A 41 5.22 -9.52 -10.19
N CYS A 42 5.80 -10.72 -10.21
CA CYS A 42 5.92 -11.57 -9.03
C CYS A 42 7.26 -11.28 -8.35
N PHE A 43 7.25 -11.27 -7.03
CA PHE A 43 8.45 -10.98 -6.24
C PHE A 43 8.85 -12.22 -5.45
N ASN A 44 10.13 -12.57 -5.52
CA ASN A 44 10.70 -13.53 -4.59
C ASN A 44 10.97 -12.87 -3.23
N HIS A 45 11.33 -13.68 -2.24
CA HIS A 45 11.56 -13.19 -0.88
C HIS A 45 12.66 -12.12 -0.80
N THR A 46 13.75 -12.28 -1.55
CA THR A 46 14.90 -11.36 -1.54
C THR A 46 14.56 -10.00 -2.14
N GLN A 47 13.84 -9.98 -3.26
CA GLN A 47 13.36 -8.74 -3.89
C GLN A 47 12.38 -8.03 -2.97
N LEU A 48 11.47 -8.77 -2.33
CA LEU A 48 10.52 -8.18 -1.39
C LEU A 48 11.22 -7.60 -0.17
N LYS A 49 12.21 -8.30 0.39
CA LYS A 49 13.04 -7.80 1.48
C LYS A 49 13.77 -6.52 1.10
N SER A 50 14.30 -6.45 -0.12
CA SER A 50 14.98 -5.26 -0.63
C SER A 50 14.03 -4.04 -0.74
N LEU A 51 12.77 -4.27 -1.13
CA LEU A 51 11.75 -3.23 -1.15
C LEU A 51 11.40 -2.74 0.25
N GLU A 52 11.20 -3.66 1.21
CA GLU A 52 10.96 -3.30 2.62
C GLU A 52 12.13 -2.50 3.19
N GLU A 53 13.38 -2.94 2.97
CA GLU A 53 14.57 -2.20 3.43
C GLU A 53 14.69 -0.80 2.81
N ALA A 54 14.26 -0.64 1.56
CA ALA A 54 14.24 0.66 0.90
C ALA A 54 13.18 1.59 1.52
N GLN A 55 11.99 1.07 1.84
CA GLN A 55 10.98 1.81 2.59
C GLN A 55 11.52 2.19 3.98
N ASP A 56 12.09 1.22 4.70
CA ASP A 56 12.59 1.42 6.06
C ASP A 56 13.65 2.51 6.14
N LYS A 57 14.59 2.53 5.18
CA LYS A 57 15.60 3.59 5.08
C LYS A 57 14.97 4.98 4.90
N CYS A 58 13.91 5.09 4.09
CA CYS A 58 13.21 6.37 3.89
C CYS A 58 12.46 6.81 5.15
N ILE A 59 11.74 5.89 5.79
CA ILE A 59 10.97 6.17 7.00
C ILE A 59 11.91 6.52 8.17
N CYS A 60 12.98 5.75 8.41
CA CYS A 60 13.96 6.11 9.44
C CYS A 60 14.55 7.50 9.21
N LYS A 61 14.81 7.89 7.95
CA LYS A 61 15.31 9.22 7.62
C LYS A 61 14.32 10.34 7.95
N ILE A 62 13.02 10.13 7.74
CA ILE A 62 11.96 11.09 8.10
C ILE A 62 11.86 11.25 9.63
N TYR A 63 11.92 10.14 10.35
CA TYR A 63 11.73 10.13 11.80
C TYR A 63 13.02 10.41 12.58
N GLY A 64 14.18 10.41 11.94
CA GLY A 64 15.48 10.60 12.60
C GLY A 64 15.94 9.37 13.36
N ALA A 65 15.40 8.21 13.01
CA ALA A 65 15.68 6.96 13.67
C ALA A 65 16.91 6.26 13.08
N SER A 66 17.53 5.40 13.87
CA SER A 66 18.61 4.52 13.41
C SER A 66 18.11 3.54 12.34
N ARG A 67 18.99 3.13 11.43
CA ARG A 67 18.67 2.10 10.41
C ARG A 67 18.34 0.73 11.01
N LYS A 68 18.71 0.49 12.27
CA LYS A 68 18.41 -0.75 13.00
C LYS A 68 17.04 -0.72 13.68
N THR A 69 16.38 0.43 13.71
CA THR A 69 15.08 0.59 14.35
C THR A 69 13.97 -0.01 13.49
N SER A 70 13.09 -0.80 14.11
CA SER A 70 11.87 -1.27 13.47
C SER A 70 10.98 -0.08 13.09
N THR A 71 10.59 0.01 11.82
CA THR A 71 9.74 1.09 11.29
C THR A 71 8.24 0.82 11.47
N LYS A 72 7.86 -0.38 11.94
CA LYS A 72 6.44 -0.81 12.05
C LYS A 72 5.56 0.21 12.77
N VAL A 73 6.05 0.76 13.89
CA VAL A 73 5.32 1.79 14.67
C VAL A 73 5.20 3.09 13.86
N MET A 74 6.26 3.52 13.19
CA MET A 74 6.26 4.74 12.36
C MET A 74 5.30 4.59 11.17
N LEU A 75 5.33 3.44 10.50
CA LEU A 75 4.41 3.09 9.42
C LEU A 75 2.96 3.12 9.91
N HIS A 76 2.68 2.55 11.09
CA HIS A 76 1.33 2.58 11.69
C HIS A 76 0.87 3.99 12.03
N LEU A 77 1.72 4.80 12.67
CA LEU A 77 1.42 6.21 12.99
C LEU A 77 1.15 7.03 11.72
N ALA A 78 1.89 6.77 10.64
CA ALA A 78 1.73 7.43 9.35
C ALA A 78 0.66 6.80 8.45
N LYS A 79 0.00 5.72 8.89
CA LYS A 79 -0.97 4.94 8.11
C LYS A 79 -0.41 4.46 6.76
N LEU A 80 0.87 4.11 6.77
CA LEU A 80 1.57 3.56 5.63
C LEU A 80 1.56 2.04 5.72
N PRO A 81 1.12 1.33 4.67
CA PRO A 81 1.31 -0.11 4.58
C PRO A 81 2.80 -0.44 4.37
N THR A 82 3.17 -1.66 4.75
CA THR A 82 4.45 -2.30 4.38
C THR A 82 4.54 -2.51 2.86
N MET A 83 5.75 -2.71 2.33
CA MET A 83 5.90 -3.01 0.90
C MET A 83 5.25 -4.34 0.51
N ARG A 84 5.25 -5.34 1.41
CA ARG A 84 4.52 -6.61 1.22
C ARG A 84 3.02 -6.41 1.07
N GLU A 85 2.42 -5.57 1.90
CA GLU A 85 1.01 -5.21 1.77
C GLU A 85 0.76 -4.43 0.48
N ARG A 86 1.66 -3.50 0.11
CA ARG A 86 1.56 -2.76 -1.16
C ARG A 86 1.60 -3.68 -2.37
N VAL A 87 2.52 -4.64 -2.41
CA VAL A 87 2.62 -5.64 -3.48
C VAL A 87 1.32 -6.41 -3.61
N ALA A 88 0.80 -6.98 -2.52
CA ALA A 88 -0.45 -7.73 -2.53
C ALA A 88 -1.65 -6.86 -3.01
N ILE A 89 -1.73 -5.61 -2.55
CA ILE A 89 -2.78 -4.66 -2.94
C ILE A 89 -2.70 -4.32 -4.42
N LEU A 90 -1.53 -3.94 -4.92
CA LEU A 90 -1.33 -3.51 -6.30
C LEU A 90 -1.59 -4.65 -7.29
N GLN A 91 -1.11 -5.85 -6.98
CA GLN A 91 -1.37 -7.04 -7.78
C GLN A 91 -2.86 -7.38 -7.81
N ALA A 92 -3.53 -7.37 -6.66
CA ALA A 92 -4.97 -7.61 -6.61
C ALA A 92 -5.78 -6.53 -7.35
N GLN A 93 -5.35 -5.26 -7.30
CA GLN A 93 -5.96 -4.17 -8.06
C GLN A 93 -5.79 -4.36 -9.57
N PHE A 94 -4.62 -4.81 -10.01
CA PHE A 94 -4.38 -5.13 -11.41
C PHE A 94 -5.28 -6.28 -11.89
N LEU A 95 -5.35 -7.37 -11.13
CA LEU A 95 -6.24 -8.50 -11.44
C LEU A 95 -7.70 -8.06 -11.48
N PHE A 96 -8.17 -7.32 -10.48
CA PHE A 96 -9.52 -6.78 -10.44
C PHE A 96 -9.82 -5.89 -11.65
N ARG A 97 -8.88 -5.00 -12.01
CA ARG A 97 -9.02 -4.14 -13.18
C ARG A 97 -9.10 -4.97 -14.45
N SER A 98 -8.27 -6.00 -14.62
CA SER A 98 -8.27 -6.85 -15.82
C SER A 98 -9.60 -7.54 -16.08
N LEU A 99 -10.40 -7.77 -15.05
CA LEU A 99 -11.73 -8.41 -15.11
C LEU A 99 -12.88 -7.41 -15.28
N SER A 100 -12.62 -6.11 -15.08
CA SER A 100 -13.58 -5.02 -15.22
C SER A 100 -13.27 -4.13 -16.43
N LEU A 101 -12.42 -4.61 -17.34
CA LEU A 101 -12.15 -3.90 -18.58
C LEU A 101 -13.32 -4.02 -19.56
N PRO A 102 -13.52 -2.99 -20.40
CA PRO A 102 -14.45 -3.06 -21.54
C PRO A 102 -14.14 -4.21 -22.52
N GLU A 103 -15.18 -4.72 -23.18
CA GLU A 103 -15.11 -5.90 -24.06
C GLU A 103 -14.25 -5.70 -25.32
N ASP A 104 -14.09 -4.44 -25.74
CA ASP A 104 -13.27 -4.00 -26.87
C ASP A 104 -11.76 -4.01 -26.56
N THR A 105 -11.38 -4.15 -25.29
CA THR A 105 -9.96 -4.22 -24.94
C THR A 105 -9.36 -5.58 -25.30
N LEU A 106 -8.14 -5.55 -25.85
CA LEU A 106 -7.39 -6.78 -26.16
C LEU A 106 -7.26 -7.68 -24.93
N LEU A 107 -6.98 -7.10 -23.76
CA LEU A 107 -6.82 -7.85 -22.54
C LEU A 107 -8.11 -8.59 -22.16
N TYR A 108 -9.29 -7.96 -22.25
CA TYR A 108 -10.57 -8.62 -21.99
C TYR A 108 -10.75 -9.89 -22.84
N ARG A 109 -10.47 -9.80 -24.14
CA ARG A 109 -10.56 -10.95 -25.07
C ARG A 109 -9.55 -12.06 -24.74
N LEU A 110 -8.40 -11.70 -24.18
CA LEU A 110 -7.35 -12.66 -23.81
C LEU A 110 -7.55 -13.26 -22.41
N ILE A 111 -8.33 -12.63 -21.52
CA ILE A 111 -8.56 -13.09 -20.13
C ILE A 111 -8.92 -14.57 -20.05
N PRO A 112 -9.88 -15.10 -20.84
CA PRO A 112 -10.26 -16.51 -20.80
C PRO A 112 -9.09 -17.48 -21.05
N HIS A 113 -8.12 -17.08 -21.86
CA HIS A 113 -6.95 -17.89 -22.21
C HIS A 113 -5.81 -17.73 -21.18
N ILE A 114 -5.57 -16.53 -20.70
CA ILE A 114 -4.45 -16.25 -19.78
C ILE A 114 -4.74 -16.67 -18.33
N GLN A 115 -6.01 -16.70 -17.92
CA GLN A 115 -6.37 -16.97 -16.53
C GLN A 115 -6.09 -18.41 -16.10
N TYR A 116 -6.09 -19.37 -17.04
CA TYR A 116 -5.82 -20.78 -16.79
C TYR A 116 -4.40 -21.22 -17.18
N THR A 117 -3.66 -20.34 -17.86
CA THR A 117 -2.30 -20.64 -18.31
C THR A 117 -1.32 -20.54 -17.13
N ARG A 118 -0.86 -21.69 -16.63
CA ARG A 118 0.02 -21.77 -15.44
C ARG A 118 1.32 -20.95 -15.56
N GLY A 119 1.86 -20.83 -16.77
CA GLY A 119 3.07 -20.05 -17.04
C GLY A 119 2.85 -18.54 -17.07
N HIS A 120 1.60 -18.10 -17.28
CA HIS A 120 1.27 -16.70 -17.47
C HIS A 120 1.30 -15.92 -16.15
N GLN A 121 1.71 -14.67 -16.25
CA GLN A 121 1.93 -13.80 -15.10
C GLN A 121 0.63 -13.55 -14.31
N TRP A 122 -0.50 -13.38 -15.01
CA TRP A 122 -1.82 -13.27 -14.40
C TRP A 122 -2.14 -14.45 -13.46
N TYR A 123 -1.90 -15.69 -13.91
CA TYR A 123 -2.14 -16.88 -13.09
C TYR A 123 -1.25 -16.91 -11.85
N LYS A 124 0.02 -16.50 -11.98
CA LYS A 124 0.94 -16.43 -10.82
C LYS A 124 0.46 -15.39 -9.80
N LEU A 125 0.02 -14.22 -10.28
CA LEU A 125 -0.50 -13.14 -9.44
C LEU A 125 -1.80 -13.54 -8.71
N SER A 126 -2.65 -14.37 -9.33
CA SER A 126 -3.89 -14.84 -8.69
C SER A 126 -3.63 -15.74 -7.47
N LYS A 127 -2.40 -16.21 -7.26
CA LYS A 127 -2.02 -17.02 -6.08
C LYS A 127 -1.60 -16.17 -4.88
N THR A 128 -1.62 -14.85 -4.99
CA THR A 128 -1.25 -13.92 -3.92
C THR A 128 -2.27 -13.93 -2.78
N ALA A 129 -1.81 -13.58 -1.57
CA ALA A 129 -2.60 -13.73 -0.35
C ALA A 129 -3.91 -12.92 -0.37
N LEU A 130 -3.90 -11.70 -0.91
CA LEU A 130 -5.10 -10.88 -1.00
C LEU A 130 -6.08 -11.40 -2.07
N TRP A 131 -5.59 -11.84 -3.23
CA TRP A 131 -6.45 -12.35 -4.29
C TRP A 131 -7.15 -13.64 -3.91
N LYS A 132 -6.49 -14.51 -3.14
CA LYS A 132 -7.09 -15.74 -2.59
C LYS A 132 -8.30 -15.51 -1.67
N LEU A 133 -8.48 -14.29 -1.16
CA LEU A 133 -9.66 -13.92 -0.36
C LEU A 133 -10.85 -13.47 -1.22
N MET A 134 -10.66 -13.32 -2.53
CA MET A 134 -11.72 -12.93 -3.44
C MET A 134 -12.65 -14.12 -3.71
N PRO A 135 -13.97 -13.88 -3.89
CA PRO A 135 -14.91 -14.94 -4.24
C PRO A 135 -14.53 -15.60 -5.58
N PRO A 136 -14.81 -16.90 -5.75
CA PRO A 136 -14.49 -17.64 -6.97
C PRO A 136 -15.30 -17.15 -8.18
N THR A 137 -16.52 -16.63 -7.94
CA THR A 137 -17.37 -16.05 -8.97
C THR A 137 -17.12 -14.55 -9.06
N ILE A 138 -16.49 -14.13 -10.14
CA ILE A 138 -16.11 -12.73 -10.39
C ILE A 138 -17.33 -11.84 -10.69
N ALA A 139 -18.43 -12.44 -11.18
CA ALA A 139 -19.66 -11.73 -11.56
C ALA A 139 -20.26 -10.90 -10.41
N ASP A 140 -20.02 -11.29 -9.15
CA ASP A 140 -20.57 -10.62 -7.97
C ASP A 140 -19.58 -9.63 -7.32
N LEU A 141 -18.34 -9.55 -7.80
CA LEU A 141 -17.32 -8.72 -7.17
C LEU A 141 -17.39 -7.28 -7.68
N ASP A 142 -18.22 -6.46 -7.04
CA ASP A 142 -18.25 -5.02 -7.29
C ASP A 142 -17.06 -4.28 -6.63
N THR A 143 -16.89 -3.01 -6.99
CA THR A 143 -15.82 -2.16 -6.42
C THR A 143 -15.93 -2.03 -4.89
N ARG A 144 -17.14 -2.14 -4.32
CA ARG A 144 -17.36 -2.05 -2.86
C ARG A 144 -16.90 -3.34 -2.17
N GLY A 145 -17.23 -4.50 -2.72
CA GLY A 145 -16.78 -5.82 -2.27
C GLY A 145 -15.26 -5.91 -2.26
N PHE A 146 -14.60 -5.48 -3.35
CA PHE A 146 -13.14 -5.42 -3.40
C PHE A 146 -12.54 -4.54 -2.29
N ARG A 147 -13.12 -3.34 -2.05
CA ARG A 147 -12.68 -2.43 -0.97
C ARG A 147 -12.88 -3.06 0.41
N ALA A 148 -13.99 -3.76 0.63
CA ALA A 148 -14.29 -4.44 1.89
C ALA A 148 -13.30 -5.57 2.18
N ILE A 149 -13.01 -6.43 1.19
CA ILE A 149 -12.05 -7.54 1.32
C ILE A 149 -10.63 -6.98 1.56
N LYS A 150 -10.23 -5.96 0.79
CA LYS A 150 -8.95 -5.26 1.00
C LYS A 150 -8.84 -4.69 2.43
N LYS A 151 -9.91 -4.07 2.94
CA LYS A 151 -9.94 -3.54 4.31
C LYS A 151 -9.80 -4.67 5.33
N LYS A 152 -10.54 -5.77 5.17
CA LYS A 152 -10.45 -6.95 6.05
C LYS A 152 -9.02 -7.53 6.07
N PHE A 153 -8.39 -7.68 4.90
CA PHE A 153 -7.01 -8.14 4.78
C PHE A 153 -6.02 -7.26 5.56
N LEU A 154 -6.13 -5.94 5.43
CA LEU A 154 -5.28 -5.00 6.16
C LEU A 154 -5.50 -5.06 7.68
N HIS A 155 -6.75 -5.18 8.12
CA HIS A 155 -7.08 -5.34 9.54
C HIS A 155 -6.49 -6.64 10.10
N SER A 156 -6.68 -7.78 9.42
CA SER A 156 -6.12 -9.06 9.87
C SER A 156 -4.59 -9.07 9.91
N ASN A 157 -3.92 -8.35 8.99
CA ASN A 157 -2.46 -8.20 9.05
C ASN A 157 -2.02 -7.34 10.25
N LEU A 158 -2.74 -6.25 10.53
CA LEU A 158 -2.48 -5.42 11.70
C LEU A 158 -2.65 -6.21 13.00
N GLU A 159 -3.74 -6.98 13.13
CA GLU A 159 -3.98 -7.85 14.28
C GLU A 159 -2.83 -8.84 14.51
N LYS A 160 -2.34 -9.50 13.44
CA LYS A 160 -1.16 -10.38 13.51
C LYS A 160 0.09 -9.65 13.98
N GLN A 161 0.28 -8.39 13.58
CA GLN A 161 1.40 -7.58 14.04
C GLN A 161 1.27 -7.20 15.52
N ILE A 162 0.06 -6.89 15.98
CA ILE A 162 -0.27 -6.59 17.39
C ILE A 162 -0.15 -7.83 18.28
N GLN A 163 -0.40 -9.03 17.76
CA GLN A 163 -0.22 -10.28 18.53
C GLN A 163 1.24 -10.77 18.57
N GLY A 164 2.14 -10.15 17.81
CA GLY A 164 3.56 -10.53 17.75
C GLY A 164 4.38 -10.13 18.98
N LYS A 165 5.55 -10.77 19.17
CA LYS A 165 6.46 -10.63 20.33
C LYS A 165 6.88 -9.20 20.74
N ASN A 166 6.69 -8.17 19.90
CA ASN A 166 7.18 -6.80 20.12
C ASN A 166 6.04 -5.75 20.13
N SER A 167 4.82 -6.13 20.49
CA SER A 167 3.64 -5.34 20.16
C SER A 167 3.21 -4.29 21.17
N LYS A 168 3.81 -4.18 22.36
CA LYS A 168 3.35 -3.23 23.40
C LYS A 168 3.16 -1.81 22.84
N LEU A 169 4.11 -1.33 22.04
CA LEU A 169 4.00 0.00 21.41
C LEU A 169 2.93 0.07 20.33
N LEU A 170 2.74 -0.98 19.53
CA LEU A 170 1.70 -1.03 18.49
C LEU A 170 0.30 -1.16 19.09
N SER A 171 0.13 -1.94 20.16
CA SER A 171 -1.13 -2.05 20.91
C SER A 171 -1.49 -0.76 21.64
N SER A 172 -0.50 0.03 22.05
CA SER A 172 -0.71 1.37 22.61
C SER A 172 -1.03 2.42 21.55
N CYS A 173 -0.77 2.14 20.26
CA CYS A 173 -1.21 2.99 19.16
C CYS A 173 -2.68 2.72 18.82
N ARG A 174 -3.31 3.61 18.04
CA ARG A 174 -4.74 3.51 17.68
C ARG A 174 -5.08 2.10 17.12
N PRO A 175 -6.14 1.43 17.61
CA PRO A 175 -6.48 0.05 17.24
C PRO A 175 -7.07 -0.09 15.83
N THR A 176 -7.41 1.02 15.17
CA THR A 176 -8.12 1.02 13.88
C THR A 176 -7.38 1.82 12.80
N ILE A 177 -7.26 1.22 11.61
CA ILE A 177 -6.84 1.90 10.37
C ILE A 177 -7.98 2.82 9.92
N THR A 178 -8.02 4.02 10.49
CA THR A 178 -9.02 5.05 10.20
C THR A 178 -8.36 6.21 9.45
N LEU A 179 -9.11 7.06 8.74
CA LEU A 179 -8.59 8.36 8.29
C LEU A 179 -8.15 9.18 9.52
N ASP A 180 -7.04 9.91 9.40
CA ASP A 180 -6.58 10.78 10.48
C ASP A 180 -7.43 12.04 10.51
N PRO A 181 -8.20 12.31 11.58
CA PRO A 181 -9.01 13.52 11.66
C PRO A 181 -8.17 14.79 11.81
N ILE A 182 -6.83 14.72 11.85
CA ILE A 182 -5.98 15.92 11.77
C ILE A 182 -6.21 16.73 10.47
N LEU A 183 -6.87 16.15 9.46
CA LEU A 183 -7.41 16.88 8.30
C LEU A 183 -8.96 16.89 8.21
N TRP A 184 -9.66 16.75 9.33
CA TRP A 184 -10.92 17.46 9.46
C TRP A 184 -10.56 18.92 9.74
N LEU A 185 -10.21 19.66 8.67
CA LEU A 185 -10.57 21.06 8.66
C LEU A 185 -12.10 21.07 8.80
N PRO A 186 -12.69 21.76 9.79
CA PRO A 186 -14.13 21.89 9.88
C PRO A 186 -14.57 22.68 8.65
N MET A 187 -14.92 21.95 7.61
CA MET A 187 -15.07 22.49 6.26
C MET A 187 -16.14 21.65 5.59
N THR A 188 -17.16 22.34 5.10
CA THR A 188 -18.31 21.77 4.41
C THR A 188 -17.88 21.11 3.09
N HIS A 189 -18.75 20.25 2.55
CA HIS A 189 -18.50 19.58 1.27
C HIS A 189 -18.22 20.58 0.13
N GLU A 190 -18.86 21.74 0.17
CA GLU A 190 -18.73 22.83 -0.81
C GLU A 190 -17.33 23.46 -0.78
N GLU A 191 -16.85 23.79 0.40
CA GLU A 191 -15.51 24.36 0.59
C GLU A 191 -14.41 23.37 0.18
N ARG A 192 -14.60 22.07 0.45
CA ARG A 192 -13.67 21.03 -0.04
C ARG A 192 -13.62 20.93 -1.55
N SER A 193 -14.75 21.11 -2.23
CA SER A 193 -14.80 21.09 -3.71
C SER A 193 -14.07 22.29 -4.32
N ARG A 194 -13.95 23.42 -3.61
CA ARG A 194 -13.26 24.61 -4.10
C ARG A 194 -11.74 24.49 -4.01
N CYS A 195 -11.22 23.84 -2.96
CA CYS A 195 -9.78 23.63 -2.78
C CYS A 195 -9.17 22.55 -3.69
N ILE A 196 -10.00 21.74 -4.37
CA ILE A 196 -9.57 20.64 -5.25
C ILE A 196 -9.67 21.03 -6.74
N ARG A 197 -10.09 22.27 -7.05
CA ARG A 197 -10.08 22.81 -8.42
C ARG A 197 -8.75 23.46 -8.75
#